data_AF-A0A0C2YPA9-F1
#
_entry.id   AF-A0A0C2YPA9-F1
#
_cell.length_a   1.000
_cell.length_b   1.000
_cell.length_c   1.000
_cell.angle_alpha   90.00
_cell.angle_beta   90.00
_cell.angle_gamma   90.00
#
_symmetry.space_group_name_H-M   'P 1'
#
loop_
_entity.id
_entity.type
_entity.pdbx_description
1 polymer ?
#
loop_
_entity_poly.entity_id
_entity_poly.type
_entity_poly.pdbx_seq_one_letter_code
_entity_poly.pdbx_strand_id
1 'polypeptide(L)'
;MDQQQPLDDGQDRWITTQNILDLVRRHIRSIHEEFPNQVERFEHIAVEASEGKFSHVRVLGESASKALVSQIAEAVLDGALDNLTFVDLSPQSQLRSAVLRFITEHNIDNKTYLTVKRFFRNSSLWKGLLLLRGLLAHGILVYVLGQRRWRVDYGLDLKRSLLAVPYRAKVFETF
;
A
#
# COMPACT_ATOMS: atom_id res chain seq x y z
N MET A 1 -11.39 6.73 35.54
CA MET A 1 -10.25 7.37 34.85
C MET A 1 -9.96 6.51 33.64
N ASP A 2 -10.45 6.91 32.46
CA ASP A 2 -10.20 6.16 31.23
C ASP A 2 -8.77 6.42 30.77
N GLN A 3 -7.89 5.44 30.99
CA GLN A 3 -6.53 5.50 30.48
C GLN A 3 -6.56 5.36 28.95
N GLN A 4 -5.98 6.34 28.25
CA GLN A 4 -5.72 6.21 26.82
C GLN A 4 -4.87 4.95 26.58
N GLN A 5 -5.47 3.97 25.91
CA GLN A 5 -4.74 2.79 25.49
C GLN A 5 -3.79 3.16 24.34
N PRO A 6 -2.54 2.69 24.36
CA PRO A 6 -1.64 2.90 23.24
C PRO A 6 -2.27 2.37 21.96
N LEU A 7 -2.16 3.15 20.88
CA LEU A 7 -2.69 2.76 19.58
C LEU A 7 -2.10 1.39 19.19
N ASP A 8 -2.94 0.47 18.72
CA ASP A 8 -2.46 -0.85 18.33
C ASP A 8 -1.38 -0.72 17.24
N ASP A 9 -0.21 -1.32 17.49
CA ASP A 9 1.03 -1.27 16.68
C ASP A 9 1.69 0.13 16.55
N GLY A 10 1.27 1.08 17.40
CA GLY A 10 2.01 2.31 17.71
C GLY A 10 2.55 3.10 16.52
N GLN A 11 3.84 3.44 16.59
CA GLN A 11 4.56 4.22 15.58
C GLN A 11 4.83 3.39 14.30
N ASP A 12 4.95 2.07 14.42
CA ASP A 12 5.34 1.21 13.31
C ASP A 12 4.32 1.21 12.18
N ARG A 13 3.03 1.39 12.48
CA ARG A 13 1.98 1.44 11.45
C ARG A 13 2.19 2.50 10.38
N TRP A 14 2.51 3.72 10.80
CA TRP A 14 2.70 4.81 9.83
C TRP A 14 4.06 4.72 9.16
N ILE A 15 5.10 4.27 9.87
CA ILE A 15 6.43 4.02 9.30
C ILE A 15 6.33 2.95 8.19
N THR A 16 5.73 1.79 8.47
CA THR A 16 5.53 0.74 7.47
C THR A 16 4.73 1.24 6.28
N THR A 17 3.67 2.02 6.51
CA THR A 17 2.87 2.58 5.41
C THR A 17 3.70 3.52 4.54
N GLN A 18 4.50 4.41 5.14
CA GLN A 18 5.38 5.31 4.41
C GLN A 18 6.47 4.57 3.64
N ASN A 19 7.08 3.55 4.23
CA ASN A 19 8.09 2.73 3.56
C ASN A 19 7.49 1.95 2.38
N ILE A 20 6.26 1.45 2.49
CA ILE A 20 5.54 0.84 1.37
C ILE A 20 5.29 1.85 0.24
N LEU A 21 4.92 3.09 0.58
CA LEU A 21 4.79 4.15 -0.43
C LEU A 21 6.14 4.45 -1.11
N ASP A 22 7.24 4.53 -0.36
CA ASP A 22 8.56 4.70 -0.97
C ASP A 22 8.91 3.54 -1.92
N LEU A 23 8.59 2.29 -1.55
CA LEU A 23 8.73 1.14 -2.45
C LEU A 23 7.90 1.32 -3.73
N VAL A 24 6.65 1.78 -3.64
CA VAL A 24 5.87 2.13 -4.84
C VAL A 24 6.63 3.12 -5.71
N ARG A 25 7.15 4.22 -5.13
CA ARG A 25 7.91 5.24 -5.86
C ARG A 25 9.13 4.64 -6.59
N ARG A 26 9.83 3.69 -5.96
CA ARG A 26 11.00 3.01 -6.54
C ARG A 26 10.62 2.05 -7.67
N HIS A 27 9.57 1.25 -7.51
CA HIS A 27 9.19 0.21 -8.48
C HIS A 27 8.34 0.72 -9.65
N ILE A 28 7.60 1.82 -9.47
CA ILE A 28 6.56 2.21 -10.43
C ILE A 28 7.09 2.59 -11.83
N ARG A 29 8.36 3.02 -11.93
CA ARG A 29 8.96 3.27 -13.24
C ARG A 29 9.07 1.98 -14.06
N SER A 30 9.65 0.94 -13.46
CA SER A 30 9.78 -0.36 -14.11
C SER A 30 8.41 -0.97 -14.43
N ILE A 31 7.44 -0.86 -13.50
CA ILE A 31 6.07 -1.37 -13.73
C ILE A 31 5.39 -0.63 -14.89
N HIS A 32 5.59 0.67 -15.04
CA HIS A 32 5.05 1.42 -16.18
C HIS A 32 5.73 1.03 -17.50
N GLU A 33 7.05 0.80 -17.49
CA GLU A 33 7.78 0.32 -18.67
C GLU A 33 7.28 -1.06 -19.13
N GLU A 34 6.92 -1.94 -18.19
CA GLU A 34 6.35 -3.27 -18.47
C GLU A 34 4.86 -3.22 -18.88
N PHE A 35 4.07 -2.35 -18.23
CA PHE A 35 2.62 -2.23 -18.44
C PHE A 35 2.20 -0.79 -18.77
N PRO A 36 2.63 -0.22 -19.92
CA PRO A 36 2.45 1.20 -20.23
C PRO A 36 0.98 1.65 -20.30
N ASN A 37 0.07 0.74 -20.69
CA ASN A 37 -1.36 1.04 -20.78
C ASN A 37 -2.13 0.82 -19.47
N GLN A 38 -1.47 0.31 -18.42
CA GLN A 38 -2.10 0.00 -17.15
C GLN A 38 -1.61 0.90 -16.00
N VAL A 39 -0.65 1.78 -16.28
CA VAL A 39 -0.10 2.72 -15.32
C VAL A 39 -0.12 4.11 -15.95
N GLU A 40 -0.66 5.10 -15.25
CA GLU A 40 -0.48 6.49 -15.63
C GLU A 40 0.56 7.12 -14.71
N ARG A 41 1.60 7.69 -15.32
CA ARG A 41 2.55 8.54 -14.63
C ARG A 41 2.22 9.99 -14.96
N PHE A 42 1.86 10.77 -13.96
CA PHE A 42 1.75 12.22 -14.10
C PHE A 42 3.11 12.85 -13.84
N GLU A 43 4.09 12.46 -14.65
CA GLU A 43 5.43 13.03 -14.64
C GLU A 43 5.43 14.30 -15.51
N HIS A 44 4.56 15.26 -15.19
CA HIS A 44 4.73 16.61 -15.68
C HIS A 44 5.81 17.29 -14.84
N ILE A 45 6.99 17.41 -15.42
CA ILE A 45 7.97 18.46 -15.10
C ILE A 45 8.47 18.41 -13.66
N ALA A 46 9.39 17.49 -13.38
CA ALA A 46 10.43 17.77 -12.42
C ALA A 46 11.72 17.17 -12.97
N VAL A 47 12.51 18.02 -13.60
CA VAL A 47 13.89 17.74 -14.04
C VAL A 47 14.78 17.38 -12.84
N GLU A 48 14.32 17.59 -11.61
CA GLU A 48 14.99 17.13 -10.40
C GLU A 48 13.92 16.62 -9.44
N ALA A 49 14.18 15.51 -8.75
CA ALA A 49 13.33 15.01 -7.70
C ALA A 49 13.10 16.11 -6.65
N SER A 50 11.98 16.84 -6.73
CA SER A 50 11.71 17.89 -5.76
C SER A 50 11.53 17.20 -4.40
N GLU A 51 12.44 17.45 -3.48
CA GLU A 51 12.40 16.89 -2.13
C GLU A 51 11.01 17.13 -1.50
N GLY A 52 10.45 16.08 -0.89
CA GLY A 52 9.20 16.16 -0.15
C GLY A 52 7.90 15.94 -0.94
N LYS A 53 7.93 15.49 -2.21
CA LYS A 53 6.72 15.14 -2.97
C LYS A 53 6.65 13.66 -3.34
N PHE A 54 5.46 13.07 -3.17
CA PHE A 54 5.17 11.74 -3.70
C PHE A 54 4.81 11.84 -5.20
N SER A 55 5.43 11.02 -6.04
CA SER A 55 5.16 11.00 -7.48
C SER A 55 3.70 10.65 -7.75
N HIS A 56 3.05 11.44 -8.60
CA HIS A 56 1.66 11.23 -8.95
C HIS A 56 1.53 10.05 -9.91
N VAL A 57 1.02 8.93 -9.40
CA VAL A 57 0.92 7.66 -10.11
C VAL A 57 -0.51 7.15 -10.04
N ARG A 58 -0.99 6.53 -11.12
CA ARG A 58 -2.23 5.74 -11.12
C ARG A 58 -1.95 4.32 -11.61
N VAL A 59 -2.40 3.32 -10.87
CA VAL A 59 -2.34 1.91 -11.30
C VAL A 59 -3.76 1.47 -11.63
N LEU A 60 -4.02 1.18 -12.90
CA LEU A 60 -5.35 0.97 -13.47
C LEU A 60 -5.63 -0.47 -13.81
N GLY A 61 -4.62 -1.16 -14.34
CA GLY A 61 -4.78 -2.54 -14.77
C GLY A 61 -4.46 -3.53 -13.67
N GLU A 62 -5.16 -4.67 -13.73
CA GLU A 62 -4.99 -5.76 -12.78
C GLU A 62 -3.59 -6.38 -12.85
N SER A 63 -3.01 -6.51 -14.06
CA SER A 63 -1.67 -7.08 -14.24
C SER A 63 -0.61 -6.21 -13.59
N ALA A 64 -0.63 -4.90 -13.83
CA ALA A 64 0.28 -3.94 -13.20
C ALA A 64 0.10 -3.91 -11.68
N SER A 65 -1.15 -4.01 -11.20
CA SER A 65 -1.45 -4.07 -9.76
C SER A 65 -0.84 -5.31 -9.10
N LYS A 66 -1.00 -6.49 -9.72
CA LYS A 66 -0.42 -7.75 -9.24
C LYS A 66 1.11 -7.70 -9.25
N ALA A 67 1.70 -7.20 -10.34
CA ALA A 67 3.16 -7.07 -10.47
C ALA A 67 3.73 -6.13 -9.40
N LEU A 68 3.11 -4.97 -9.18
CA LEU A 68 3.52 -4.01 -8.15
C LEU A 68 3.44 -4.64 -6.75
N VAL A 69 2.32 -5.27 -6.40
CA VAL A 69 2.15 -5.95 -5.10
C VAL A 69 3.20 -7.04 -4.91
N SER A 70 3.48 -7.83 -5.94
CA SER A 70 4.49 -8.90 -5.90
C SER A 70 5.89 -8.33 -5.67
N GLN A 71 6.30 -7.31 -6.43
CA GLN A 71 7.63 -6.71 -6.29
C GLN A 71 7.82 -6.06 -4.90
N ILE A 72 6.79 -5.37 -4.40
CA ILE A 72 6.82 -4.78 -3.05
C ILE A 72 6.94 -5.89 -1.99
N ALA A 73 6.12 -6.94 -2.09
CA ALA A 73 6.14 -8.03 -1.12
C ALA A 73 7.50 -8.75 -1.07
N GLU A 74 8.12 -9.01 -2.23
CA GLU A 74 9.46 -9.60 -2.28
C GLU A 74 10.50 -8.67 -1.65
N ALA A 75 10.50 -7.38 -2.01
CA ALA A 75 11.41 -6.41 -1.43
C ALA A 75 11.27 -6.31 0.10
N VAL A 76 10.04 -6.37 0.62
CA VAL A 76 9.77 -6.39 2.06
C VAL A 76 10.37 -7.64 2.72
N LEU A 77 10.19 -8.82 2.14
CA LEU A 77 10.76 -10.06 2.67
C LEU A 77 12.30 -10.11 2.53
N ASP A 78 12.86 -9.33 1.62
CA ASP A 78 14.30 -9.12 1.46
C ASP A 78 14.87 -8.04 2.40
N GLY A 79 14.04 -7.48 3.29
CA GLY A 79 14.49 -6.55 4.33
C GLY A 79 14.44 -5.08 3.92
N ALA A 80 13.63 -4.69 2.93
CA ALA A 80 13.48 -3.28 2.54
C ALA A 80 12.76 -2.39 3.57
N LEU A 81 12.29 -2.95 4.69
CA LEU A 81 11.64 -2.21 5.78
C LEU A 81 12.51 -2.26 7.04
N ASP A 82 13.04 -1.12 7.45
CA ASP A 82 13.90 -1.02 8.65
C ASP A 82 13.18 -1.44 9.94
N ASN A 83 11.86 -1.24 10.00
CA ASN A 83 11.05 -1.54 11.17
C ASN A 83 10.41 -2.94 11.15
N LEU A 84 10.56 -3.70 10.06
CA LEU A 84 10.02 -5.06 9.90
C LEU A 84 11.08 -5.99 9.29
N THR A 85 11.98 -6.47 10.13
CA THR A 85 13.06 -7.38 9.71
C THR A 85 12.66 -8.83 9.91
N PHE A 86 12.60 -9.57 8.80
CA PHE A 86 12.34 -11.00 8.80
C PHE A 86 13.64 -11.80 8.87
N VAL A 87 14.11 -12.06 10.09
CA VAL A 87 15.24 -12.97 10.32
C VAL A 87 14.80 -14.40 10.01
N ASP A 88 15.70 -15.21 9.46
CA ASP A 88 15.50 -16.64 9.16
C ASP A 88 14.57 -17.00 7.97
N LEU A 89 14.19 -16.04 7.12
CA LEU A 89 13.47 -16.33 5.87
C LEU A 89 14.45 -16.55 4.70
N SER A 90 15.01 -17.76 4.61
CA SER A 90 15.75 -18.16 3.40
C SER A 90 14.85 -18.09 2.15
N PRO A 91 15.36 -17.63 0.99
CA PRO A 91 14.61 -17.56 -0.27
C PRO A 91 13.91 -18.86 -0.67
N GLN A 92 14.52 -20.01 -0.33
CA GLN A 92 14.02 -21.34 -0.69
C GLN A 92 13.17 -21.97 0.43
N SER A 93 12.93 -21.27 1.53
CA SER A 93 12.20 -21.82 2.66
C SER A 93 10.70 -21.87 2.41
N GLN A 94 10.06 -22.97 2.80
CA GLN A 94 8.61 -23.11 2.79
C GLN A 94 7.92 -22.02 3.61
N LEU A 95 8.58 -21.53 4.67
CA LEU A 95 8.07 -20.45 5.49
C LEU A 95 8.03 -19.13 4.71
N ARG A 96 9.08 -18.77 3.98
CA ARG A 96 9.08 -17.56 3.13
C ARG A 96 7.94 -17.62 2.11
N SER A 97 7.77 -18.74 1.41
CA SER A 97 6.66 -18.90 0.47
C SER A 97 5.30 -18.76 1.16
N ALA A 98 5.13 -19.31 2.35
CA ALA A 98 3.89 -19.16 3.12
C ALA A 98 3.64 -17.71 3.54
N VAL A 99 4.68 -16.97 3.97
CA VAL A 99 4.59 -15.55 4.32
C VAL A 99 4.27 -14.70 3.10
N LEU A 100 4.95 -14.94 1.97
CA LEU A 100 4.70 -14.22 0.72
C LEU A 100 3.24 -14.37 0.30
N ARG A 101 2.73 -15.62 0.22
CA ARG A 101 1.32 -15.89 -0.06
C ARG A 101 0.39 -15.24 0.96
N PHE A 102 0.75 -15.28 2.24
CA PHE A 102 -0.03 -14.65 3.31
C PHE A 102 -0.15 -13.12 3.14
N ILE A 103 0.86 -12.42 2.63
CA ILE A 103 0.77 -10.96 2.45
C ILE A 103 0.26 -10.53 1.07
N THR A 104 0.30 -11.40 0.04
CA THR A 104 -0.12 -11.05 -1.32
C THR A 104 -1.48 -11.63 -1.76
N GLU A 105 -1.88 -12.80 -1.24
CA GLU A 105 -3.13 -13.47 -1.64
C GLU A 105 -4.29 -13.12 -0.71
N HIS A 106 -5.42 -12.69 -1.30
CA HIS A 106 -6.65 -12.42 -0.56
C HIS A 106 -7.18 -13.70 0.11
N ASN A 107 -7.36 -14.77 -0.69
CA ASN A 107 -7.80 -16.07 -0.22
C ASN A 107 -6.60 -16.98 -0.04
N ILE A 108 -6.33 -17.39 1.21
CA ILE A 108 -5.27 -18.34 1.54
C ILE A 108 -5.87 -19.60 2.15
N ASP A 109 -5.21 -20.72 1.92
CA ASP A 109 -5.56 -21.98 2.54
C ASP A 109 -5.21 -22.00 4.04
N ASN A 110 -5.94 -22.81 4.82
CA ASN A 110 -5.77 -22.88 6.26
C ASN A 110 -4.34 -23.34 6.66
N LYS A 111 -3.67 -24.13 5.82
CA LYS A 111 -2.29 -24.59 6.08
C LYS A 111 -1.31 -23.41 5.99
N THR A 112 -1.42 -22.55 4.97
CA THR A 112 -0.65 -21.31 4.88
C THR A 112 -0.89 -20.42 6.10
N TYR A 113 -2.15 -20.16 6.45
CA TYR A 113 -2.51 -19.34 7.61
C TYR A 113 -1.92 -19.88 8.91
N LEU A 114 -2.12 -21.18 9.20
CA LEU A 114 -1.61 -21.82 10.41
C LEU A 114 -0.09 -21.84 10.46
N THR A 115 0.58 -22.02 9.32
CA THR A 115 2.05 -21.96 9.24
C THR A 115 2.54 -20.59 9.69
N VAL A 116 2.09 -19.51 9.05
CA VAL A 116 2.52 -18.14 9.39
C VAL A 116 2.13 -17.80 10.83
N LYS A 117 0.91 -18.13 11.25
CA LYS A 117 0.45 -17.90 12.63
C LYS A 117 1.32 -18.63 13.64
N ARG A 118 1.70 -19.89 13.40
CA ARG A 118 2.51 -20.66 14.35
C ARG A 118 3.87 -20.00 14.59
N PHE A 119 4.50 -19.46 13.55
CA PHE A 119 5.82 -18.83 13.65
C PHE A 119 5.75 -17.41 14.22
N PHE A 120 4.77 -16.60 13.81
CA PHE A 120 4.79 -15.16 14.10
C PHE A 120 3.77 -14.70 15.15
N ARG A 121 2.75 -15.48 15.53
CA ARG A 121 1.64 -14.99 16.39
C ARG A 121 2.08 -14.28 17.67
N ASN A 122 3.16 -14.76 18.30
CA ASN A 122 3.67 -14.22 19.56
C ASN A 122 4.89 -13.31 19.37
N SER A 123 5.30 -13.02 18.13
CA SER A 123 6.40 -12.11 17.83
C SER A 123 5.89 -10.68 17.60
N SER A 124 6.79 -9.71 17.71
CA SER A 124 6.52 -8.31 17.36
C SER A 124 6.12 -8.13 15.89
N LEU A 125 6.54 -9.04 15.01
CA LEU A 125 6.28 -8.98 13.57
C LEU A 125 4.83 -9.31 13.19
N TRP A 126 4.03 -9.92 14.10
CA TRP A 126 2.66 -10.33 13.78
C TRP A 126 1.79 -9.18 13.30
N LYS A 127 1.86 -8.04 13.99
CA LYS A 127 1.05 -6.85 13.66
C LYS A 127 1.48 -6.24 12.34
N GLY A 128 2.79 -6.14 12.11
CA GLY A 128 3.36 -5.75 10.82
C GLY A 128 2.91 -6.65 9.66
N LEU A 129 2.90 -7.98 9.85
CA LEU A 129 2.40 -8.92 8.84
C LEU A 129 0.91 -8.72 8.53
N LEU A 130 0.08 -8.46 9.54
CA LEU A 130 -1.33 -8.17 9.35
C LEU A 130 -1.54 -6.83 8.63
N LEU A 131 -0.73 -5.81 8.95
CA LEU A 131 -0.74 -4.54 8.24
C LEU A 131 -0.37 -4.71 6.77
N LEU A 132 0.72 -5.42 6.48
CA LEU A 132 1.15 -5.74 5.12
C LEU A 132 0.05 -6.50 4.36
N ARG A 133 -0.56 -7.51 4.98
CA ARG A 133 -1.69 -8.24 4.39
C ARG A 133 -2.88 -7.33 4.09
N GLY A 134 -3.20 -6.39 4.99
CA GLY A 134 -4.24 -5.39 4.75
C GLY A 134 -3.92 -4.46 3.58
N LEU A 135 -2.69 -3.95 3.51
CA LEU A 135 -2.24 -3.06 2.45
C LEU A 135 -2.19 -3.76 1.08
N LEU A 136 -1.65 -4.98 1.04
CA LEU A 136 -1.32 -5.70 -0.19
C LEU A 136 -2.43 -6.68 -0.59
N ALA A 137 -2.63 -7.78 0.14
CA ALA A 137 -3.60 -8.82 -0.19
C ALA A 137 -5.07 -8.35 -0.17
N HIS A 138 -5.44 -7.44 0.73
CA HIS A 138 -6.80 -6.87 0.76
C HIS A 138 -6.95 -5.66 -0.17
N GLY A 139 -5.92 -5.30 -0.93
CA GLY A 139 -6.01 -4.36 -2.04
C GLY A 139 -6.14 -2.90 -1.64
N ILE A 140 -5.89 -2.52 -0.39
CA ILE A 140 -5.94 -1.12 0.05
C ILE A 140 -4.95 -0.27 -0.76
N LEU A 141 -3.72 -0.75 -0.96
CA LEU A 141 -2.70 -0.05 -1.72
C LEU A 141 -3.13 0.18 -3.16
N VAL A 142 -3.55 -0.88 -3.85
CA VAL A 142 -4.02 -0.82 -5.24
C VAL A 142 -5.24 0.09 -5.37
N TYR A 143 -6.19 -0.01 -4.44
CA TYR A 143 -7.37 0.83 -4.41
C TYR A 143 -7.02 2.32 -4.26
N VAL A 144 -6.09 2.66 -3.36
CA VAL A 144 -5.65 4.06 -3.17
C VAL A 144 -4.94 4.58 -4.42
N LEU A 145 -4.07 3.77 -5.03
CA LEU A 145 -3.32 4.13 -6.24
C LEU A 145 -4.21 4.17 -7.50
N GLY A 146 -5.31 3.44 -7.56
CA GLY A 146 -6.18 3.38 -8.73
C GLY A 146 -7.38 4.34 -8.68
N GLN A 147 -8.06 4.40 -7.52
CA GLN A 147 -9.41 4.96 -7.41
C GLN A 147 -9.47 6.27 -6.62
N ARG A 148 -8.56 6.51 -5.65
CA ARG A 148 -8.65 7.68 -4.76
C ARG A 148 -7.69 8.80 -5.14
N ARG A 149 -8.12 9.65 -6.08
CA ARG A 149 -7.38 10.88 -6.44
C ARG A 149 -7.89 12.13 -5.72
N TRP A 150 -9.17 12.18 -5.41
CA TRP A 150 -9.82 13.34 -4.82
C TRP A 150 -10.85 12.87 -3.80
N ARG A 151 -11.06 13.63 -2.72
CA ARG A 151 -12.23 13.40 -1.83
C ARG A 151 -13.57 13.70 -2.53
N VAL A 152 -13.50 14.24 -3.74
CA VAL A 152 -14.62 14.67 -4.57
C VAL A 152 -14.36 14.14 -5.98
N ASP A 153 -15.19 13.21 -6.45
CA ASP A 153 -15.16 12.81 -7.86
C ASP A 153 -15.60 14.01 -8.71
N TYR A 154 -14.66 14.61 -9.43
CA TYR A 154 -14.97 15.67 -10.39
C TYR A 154 -15.28 15.01 -11.74
N GLY A 155 -16.56 15.03 -12.12
CA GLY A 155 -17.05 14.50 -13.39
C GLY A 155 -18.50 14.88 -13.60
N LEU A 156 -18.90 15.03 -14.86
CA LEU A 156 -20.30 15.23 -15.24
C LEU A 156 -21.07 13.92 -15.04
N ASP A 157 -21.60 13.71 -13.83
CA ASP A 157 -22.53 12.61 -13.57
C ASP A 157 -23.89 12.96 -14.19
N LEU A 158 -24.15 12.46 -15.39
CA LEU A 158 -25.39 12.69 -16.15
C LEU A 158 -26.65 12.17 -15.44
N LYS A 159 -26.52 11.36 -14.37
CA LYS A 159 -27.64 10.89 -13.54
C LYS A 159 -27.90 11.80 -12.33
N ARG A 160 -26.94 12.65 -11.95
CA ARG A 160 -27.11 13.68 -10.90
C ARG A 160 -27.61 14.98 -11.52
N SER A 161 -28.25 15.83 -10.70
CA SER A 161 -28.70 17.14 -11.18
C SER A 161 -27.52 17.99 -11.68
N LEU A 162 -27.72 18.75 -12.76
CA LEU A 162 -26.76 19.69 -13.37
C LEU A 162 -26.33 20.87 -12.47
N LEU A 163 -26.77 20.90 -11.21
CA LEU A 163 -26.26 21.83 -10.21
C LEU A 163 -24.84 21.40 -9.82
N ALA A 164 -23.86 21.83 -10.61
CA ALA A 164 -22.49 21.91 -10.14
C ALA A 164 -22.49 22.70 -8.83
N VAL A 165 -22.11 22.07 -7.73
CA VAL A 165 -21.99 22.75 -6.44
C VAL A 165 -20.89 23.81 -6.61
N PRO A 166 -21.20 25.12 -6.50
CA PRO A 166 -20.16 26.13 -6.51
C PRO A 166 -19.27 25.88 -5.29
N TYR A 167 -17.96 25.77 -5.56
CA TYR A 167 -16.91 25.55 -4.57
C TYR A 167 -17.16 26.33 -3.27
N ARG A 168 -17.62 25.64 -2.23
CA ARG A 168 -17.36 26.08 -0.85
C ARG A 168 -16.13 25.35 -0.38
N ALA A 169 -14.97 25.97 -0.57
CA ALA A 169 -13.84 25.70 0.30
C ALA A 169 -14.34 25.89 1.75
N LYS A 170 -13.90 25.01 2.65
CA LYS A 170 -14.13 25.17 4.08
C LYS A 170 -13.51 26.52 4.49
N VAL A 171 -14.33 27.56 4.60
CA VAL A 171 -13.94 28.83 5.19
C VAL A 171 -13.73 28.53 6.67
N PHE A 172 -12.50 28.68 7.15
CA PHE A 172 -12.27 28.71 8.59
C PHE A 172 -13.00 29.93 9.13
N GLU A 173 -13.89 29.74 10.11
CA GLU A 173 -14.41 30.85 10.89
C GLU A 173 -13.23 31.53 11.58
N THR A 174 -12.92 32.75 11.14
CA THR A 174 -12.10 33.68 11.92
C THR A 174 -12.98 34.24 13.03
N PHE A 175 -12.52 34.08 14.27
CA PHE A 175 -13.09 34.65 15.49
C PHE A 175 -13.23 36.18 15.42
#